data_AF-A7GGJ8-F1
#
_entry.id   AF-A7GGJ8-F1
#
_cell.length_a   1.000
_cell.length_b   1.000
_cell.length_c   1.000
_cell.angle_alpha   90.00
_cell.angle_beta   90.00
_cell.angle_gamma   90.00
#
_symmetry.space_group_name_H-M   'P 1'
#
loop_
_entity.id
_entity.type
_entity.pdbx_description
1 polymer ?
#
loop_
_entity_poly.entity_id
_entity_poly.type
_entity_poly.pdbx_seq_one_letter_code
_entity_poly.pdbx_strand_id
1 'polypeptide(L)'
;MKKSKKNIIVSIILVILLAFLIYFLRNTILAKDVSAVSIKEYINSYGAIAPIIYIILFTLVPLTLFPDSILAIAGGMAFGMVEGSVYTIIGAVCGASLSFYIARFLGRTVVEKLIRGKGKWFENGVEKNGFLVVFILRLIPLVPFDIISYGAGLSKIKFKDFILATTVGIIPGILVFINLGDKALNIKSKQFVISIVLLVLLCLVSFIMKKKLSFNKLQKDIIKKGDNYGSKEKEEFNN
;
A
#
# COMPACT_ATOMS: atom_id res chain seq x y z
N MET A 1 -13.81 -5.05 30.08
CA MET A 1 -12.35 -5.26 29.85
C MET A 1 -11.97 -6.40 28.87
N LYS A 2 -12.86 -6.89 27.97
CA LYS A 2 -12.58 -8.03 27.06
C LYS A 2 -11.87 -7.70 25.72
N LYS A 3 -11.77 -6.41 25.35
CA LYS A 3 -11.28 -5.98 24.01
C LYS A 3 -9.76 -6.10 23.81
N SER A 4 -8.98 -6.23 24.89
CA SER A 4 -7.50 -6.34 24.82
C SER A 4 -7.04 -7.75 24.41
N LYS A 5 -7.57 -8.80 25.08
CA LYS A 5 -7.17 -10.21 24.87
C LYS A 5 -7.43 -10.72 23.44
N LYS A 6 -8.57 -10.37 22.83
CA LYS A 6 -8.91 -10.78 21.45
C LYS A 6 -7.86 -10.36 20.42
N ASN A 7 -7.24 -9.20 20.63
CA ASN A 7 -6.29 -8.67 19.68
C ASN A 7 -4.88 -9.25 19.86
N ILE A 8 -4.53 -9.66 21.08
CA ILE A 8 -3.30 -10.40 21.36
C ILE A 8 -3.39 -11.78 20.71
N ILE A 9 -4.56 -12.45 20.84
CA ILE A 9 -4.82 -13.73 20.19
C ILE A 9 -4.72 -13.62 18.67
N VAL A 10 -5.29 -12.57 18.06
CA VAL A 10 -5.17 -12.34 16.61
C VAL A 10 -3.71 -12.10 16.19
N SER A 11 -2.93 -11.36 16.97
CA SER A 11 -1.50 -11.16 16.68
C SER A 11 -0.70 -12.46 16.79
N ILE A 12 -0.98 -13.32 17.78
CA ILE A 12 -0.33 -14.62 17.93
C ILE A 12 -0.71 -15.56 16.77
N ILE A 13 -1.98 -15.61 16.39
CA ILE A 13 -2.45 -16.39 15.24
C ILE A 13 -1.80 -15.91 13.94
N LEU A 14 -1.63 -14.59 13.76
CA LEU A 14 -0.91 -14.02 12.61
C LEU A 14 0.56 -14.43 12.59
N VAL A 15 1.25 -14.41 13.73
CA VAL A 15 2.65 -14.86 13.83
C VAL A 15 2.78 -16.35 13.52
N ILE A 16 1.85 -17.18 13.99
CA ILE A 16 1.81 -18.62 13.71
C ILE A 16 1.49 -18.89 12.24
N LEU A 17 0.51 -18.20 11.65
CA LEU A 17 0.18 -18.29 10.23
C LEU A 17 1.35 -17.85 9.36
N LEU A 18 2.09 -16.84 9.79
CA LEU A 18 3.26 -16.33 9.08
C LEU A 18 4.43 -17.32 9.17
N ALA A 19 4.68 -17.92 10.34
CA ALA A 19 5.66 -18.99 10.49
C ALA A 19 5.29 -20.24 9.66
N PHE A 20 4.00 -20.59 9.61
CA PHE A 20 3.49 -21.67 8.77
C PHE A 20 3.61 -21.35 7.28
N LEU A 21 3.30 -20.12 6.88
CA LEU A 21 3.47 -19.66 5.50
C LEU A 21 4.96 -19.70 5.09
N ILE A 22 5.87 -19.28 5.97
CA ILE A 22 7.32 -19.38 5.76
C ILE A 22 7.75 -20.85 5.59
N TYR A 23 7.24 -21.76 6.43
CA TYR A 23 7.51 -23.20 6.32
C TYR A 23 6.96 -23.81 5.03
N PHE A 24 5.72 -23.46 4.67
CA PHE A 24 5.03 -23.98 3.49
C PHE A 24 5.69 -23.49 2.20
N LEU A 25 5.98 -22.19 2.08
CA LEU A 25 6.67 -21.59 0.94
C LEU A 25 8.08 -22.16 0.78
N ARG A 26 8.81 -22.40 1.88
CA ARG A 26 10.10 -23.09 1.85
C ARG A 26 9.99 -24.48 1.22
N ASN A 27 8.91 -25.21 1.47
CA ASN A 27 8.73 -26.58 0.98
C ASN A 27 8.15 -26.67 -0.44
N THR A 28 7.47 -25.63 -0.95
CA THR A 28 6.88 -25.59 -2.31
C THR A 28 7.74 -24.88 -3.34
N ILE A 29 8.44 -23.79 -2.98
CA ILE A 29 9.31 -23.03 -3.90
C ILE A 29 10.59 -23.82 -4.25
N LEU A 30 11.03 -24.72 -3.36
CA LEU A 30 12.13 -25.65 -3.64
C LEU A 30 11.71 -26.84 -4.55
N ALA A 31 10.40 -27.05 -4.78
CA ALA A 31 9.87 -28.26 -5.43
C ALA A 31 9.35 -28.03 -6.86
N LYS A 32 9.26 -26.79 -7.34
CA LYS A 32 8.90 -26.44 -8.72
C LYS A 32 9.88 -25.38 -9.21
N ASP A 33 10.45 -25.55 -10.41
CA ASP A 33 11.46 -24.70 -11.07
C ASP A 33 11.06 -23.24 -11.35
N VAL A 34 10.21 -22.62 -10.52
CA VAL A 34 10.03 -21.17 -10.46
C VAL A 34 11.02 -20.63 -9.43
N SER A 35 12.31 -20.64 -9.80
CA SER A 35 13.34 -20.09 -8.94
C SER A 35 13.38 -18.57 -9.06
N ALA A 36 13.78 -17.87 -8.00
CA ALA A 36 14.01 -16.42 -8.04
C ALA A 36 15.07 -16.04 -9.11
N VAL A 37 15.97 -16.97 -9.43
CA VAL A 37 16.95 -16.85 -10.51
C VAL A 37 16.27 -16.80 -11.86
N SER A 38 15.33 -17.72 -12.14
CA SER A 38 14.58 -17.76 -13.40
C SER A 38 13.76 -16.49 -13.65
N ILE A 39 13.16 -15.92 -12.60
CA ILE A 39 12.42 -14.65 -12.68
C ILE A 39 13.37 -13.50 -13.01
N LYS A 40 14.52 -13.44 -12.33
CA LYS A 40 15.54 -12.41 -12.58
C LYS A 40 16.09 -12.50 -14.01
N GLU A 41 16.43 -13.70 -14.47
CA GLU A 41 16.93 -13.94 -15.82
C GLU A 41 15.90 -13.56 -16.88
N TYR A 42 14.63 -13.91 -16.67
CA TYR A 42 13.54 -13.52 -17.57
C TYR A 42 13.40 -11.99 -17.65
N ILE A 43 13.41 -11.28 -16.52
CA ILE A 43 13.31 -9.81 -16.52
C ILE A 43 14.56 -9.20 -17.18
N ASN A 44 15.74 -9.71 -16.88
CA ASN A 44 17.00 -9.23 -17.45
C ASN A 44 17.15 -9.53 -18.95
N SER A 45 16.42 -10.52 -19.49
CA SER A 45 16.40 -10.81 -20.93
C SER A 45 15.89 -9.64 -21.78
N TYR A 46 15.13 -8.72 -21.17
CA TYR A 46 14.70 -7.48 -21.81
C TYR A 46 15.77 -6.37 -21.80
N GLY A 47 16.93 -6.59 -21.18
CA GLY A 47 18.05 -5.65 -21.19
C GLY A 47 17.68 -4.25 -20.65
N ALA A 48 18.12 -3.20 -21.35
CA ALA A 48 17.97 -1.81 -20.91
C ALA A 48 16.50 -1.31 -20.85
N ILE A 49 15.55 -1.99 -21.50
CA ILE A 49 14.13 -1.62 -21.45
C ILE A 49 13.38 -2.26 -20.27
N ALA A 50 13.98 -3.21 -19.55
CA ALA A 50 13.34 -3.89 -18.43
C ALA A 50 12.80 -2.94 -17.34
N PRO A 51 13.53 -1.88 -16.93
CA PRO A 51 13.00 -0.89 -15.98
C PRO A 51 11.75 -0.17 -16.48
N ILE A 52 11.71 0.17 -17.77
CA ILE A 52 10.58 0.88 -18.38
C ILE A 52 9.34 -0.02 -18.39
N ILE A 53 9.48 -1.28 -18.81
CA ILE A 53 8.41 -2.27 -18.77
C ILE A 53 7.89 -2.44 -17.35
N TYR A 54 8.80 -2.56 -16.38
CA TYR A 54 8.45 -2.69 -14.97
C TYR A 54 7.64 -1.49 -14.45
N ILE A 55 8.07 -0.26 -14.73
CA ILE A 55 7.37 0.97 -14.35
C ILE A 55 5.97 1.02 -14.98
N ILE A 56 5.84 0.67 -16.25
CA ILE A 56 4.55 0.63 -16.95
C ILE A 56 3.62 -0.40 -16.31
N LEU A 57 4.11 -1.62 -16.06
CA LEU A 57 3.32 -2.65 -15.40
C LEU A 57 2.83 -2.18 -14.04
N PHE A 58 3.72 -1.61 -13.22
CA PHE A 58 3.36 -1.09 -11.90
C PHE A 58 2.35 0.06 -11.98
N THR A 59 2.46 0.93 -12.99
CA THR A 59 1.50 2.02 -13.25
C THR A 59 0.10 1.49 -13.57
N LEU A 60 0.00 0.34 -14.25
CA LEU A 60 -1.27 -0.25 -14.68
C LEU A 60 -1.88 -1.22 -13.65
N VAL A 61 -1.12 -1.69 -12.65
CA VAL A 61 -1.61 -2.57 -11.58
C VAL A 61 -2.92 -2.11 -10.94
N PRO A 62 -3.12 -0.81 -10.63
CA PRO A 62 -4.37 -0.35 -10.03
C PRO A 62 -5.64 -0.63 -10.87
N LEU A 63 -5.49 -0.86 -12.18
CA LEU A 63 -6.60 -1.19 -13.07
C LEU A 63 -6.99 -2.68 -13.01
N THR A 64 -6.06 -3.55 -12.60
CA THR A 64 -6.22 -5.01 -12.67
C THR A 64 -6.47 -5.64 -11.29
N LEU A 65 -6.45 -4.84 -10.21
CA LEU A 65 -6.48 -5.31 -8.81
C LEU A 65 -5.38 -6.34 -8.49
N PHE A 66 -4.32 -6.36 -9.29
CA PHE A 66 -3.20 -7.26 -9.09
C PHE A 66 -2.43 -6.88 -7.80
N PRO A 67 -1.91 -7.83 -7.01
CA PRO A 67 -1.17 -7.50 -5.80
C PRO A 67 0.15 -6.77 -6.12
N ASP A 68 0.20 -5.48 -5.80
CA ASP A 68 1.38 -4.60 -5.94
C ASP A 68 2.62 -5.16 -5.23
N SER A 69 2.43 -5.82 -4.08
CA SER A 69 3.50 -6.48 -3.33
C SER A 69 4.27 -7.52 -4.16
N ILE A 70 3.60 -8.22 -5.08
CA ILE A 70 4.25 -9.23 -5.94
C ILE A 70 5.18 -8.54 -6.94
N LEU A 71 4.74 -7.44 -7.55
CA LEU A 71 5.59 -6.64 -8.43
C LEU A 71 6.75 -6.00 -7.65
N ALA A 72 6.53 -5.52 -6.43
CA ALA A 72 7.60 -4.95 -5.62
C ALA A 72 8.70 -5.99 -5.33
N ILE A 73 8.31 -7.21 -4.92
CA ILE A 73 9.26 -8.31 -4.72
C ILE A 73 10.00 -8.66 -6.02
N ALA A 74 9.30 -8.73 -7.16
CA ALA A 74 9.92 -8.97 -8.46
C ALA A 74 10.91 -7.86 -8.86
N GLY A 75 10.59 -6.60 -8.57
CA GLY A 75 11.49 -5.46 -8.79
C GLY A 75 12.78 -5.57 -7.97
N GLY A 76 12.67 -6.00 -6.71
CA GLY A 76 13.83 -6.26 -5.86
C GLY A 76 14.68 -7.41 -6.38
N MET A 77 14.06 -8.50 -6.85
CA MET A 77 14.78 -9.64 -7.45
C MET A 77 15.55 -9.24 -8.72
N ALA A 78 14.94 -8.40 -9.57
CA ALA A 78 15.50 -8.00 -10.86
C ALA A 78 16.57 -6.91 -10.75
N PHE A 79 16.24 -5.82 -10.07
CA PHE A 79 17.02 -4.56 -10.08
C PHE A 79 17.76 -4.30 -8.76
N GLY A 80 17.56 -5.16 -7.76
CA GLY A 80 18.14 -4.99 -6.43
C GLY A 80 17.50 -3.86 -5.62
N MET A 81 18.11 -3.57 -4.47
CA MET A 81 17.52 -2.69 -3.47
C MET A 81 17.33 -1.24 -3.94
N VAL A 82 18.35 -0.66 -4.58
CA VAL A 82 18.36 0.78 -4.90
C VAL A 82 17.52 1.07 -6.14
N GLU A 83 17.89 0.48 -7.28
CA GLU A 83 17.19 0.73 -8.55
C GLU A 83 15.75 0.22 -8.52
N GLY A 84 15.53 -0.97 -7.94
CA GLY A 84 14.20 -1.52 -7.72
C GLY A 84 13.32 -0.54 -6.95
N SER A 85 13.82 0.02 -5.84
CA SER A 85 13.06 1.01 -5.06
C SER A 85 12.70 2.25 -5.87
N VAL A 86 13.65 2.79 -6.65
CA VAL A 86 13.41 3.97 -7.49
C VAL A 86 12.34 3.67 -8.54
N TYR A 87 12.47 2.56 -9.27
CA TYR A 87 11.52 2.18 -10.32
C TYR A 87 10.13 1.89 -9.75
N THR A 88 10.05 1.20 -8.60
CA THR A 88 8.78 0.94 -7.92
C THR A 88 8.12 2.21 -7.44
N ILE A 89 8.88 3.17 -6.87
CA ILE A 89 8.32 4.47 -6.44
C ILE A 89 7.76 5.22 -7.65
N ILE A 90 8.50 5.31 -8.76
CA ILE A 90 8.02 5.98 -9.97
C ILE A 90 6.72 5.34 -10.47
N GLY A 91 6.72 4.01 -10.64
CA GLY A 91 5.54 3.28 -11.09
C GLY A 91 4.34 3.41 -10.15
N ALA A 92 4.56 3.37 -8.84
CA ALA A 92 3.52 3.53 -7.83
C ALA A 92 2.92 4.95 -7.84
N VAL A 93 3.76 5.99 -7.97
CA VAL A 93 3.33 7.39 -8.06
C VAL A 93 2.53 7.63 -9.34
N CYS A 94 2.98 7.07 -10.47
CA CYS A 94 2.24 7.11 -11.73
C CYS A 94 0.90 6.38 -11.63
N GLY A 95 0.88 5.16 -11.09
CA GLY A 95 -0.36 4.38 -10.91
C GLY A 95 -1.35 5.05 -9.95
N ALA A 96 -0.86 5.61 -8.84
CA ALA A 96 -1.67 6.40 -7.91
C ALA A 96 -2.31 7.62 -8.60
N SER A 97 -1.53 8.31 -9.43
CA SER A 97 -2.01 9.47 -10.20
C SER A 97 -3.08 9.05 -11.20
N LEU A 98 -2.86 7.93 -11.91
CA LEU A 98 -3.82 7.37 -12.85
C LEU A 98 -5.15 7.05 -12.15
N SER A 99 -5.13 6.32 -11.05
CA SER A 99 -6.34 6.02 -10.27
C SER A 99 -7.04 7.27 -9.74
N PHE A 100 -6.28 8.25 -9.25
CA PHE A 100 -6.82 9.52 -8.77
C PHE A 100 -7.60 10.25 -9.86
N TYR A 101 -7.01 10.38 -11.06
CA TYR A 101 -7.65 11.08 -12.17
C TYR A 101 -8.80 10.28 -12.79
N ILE A 102 -8.68 8.95 -12.88
CA ILE A 102 -9.81 8.08 -13.26
C ILE A 102 -11.00 8.35 -12.34
N ALA A 103 -10.78 8.37 -11.03
CA ALA A 103 -11.84 8.68 -10.07
C ALA A 103 -12.38 10.10 -10.24
N ARG A 104 -11.50 11.10 -10.43
CA ARG A 104 -11.87 12.51 -10.55
C ARG A 104 -12.71 12.79 -11.80
N PHE A 105 -12.40 12.14 -12.92
CA PHE A 105 -13.05 12.40 -14.21
C PHE A 105 -14.24 11.48 -14.48
N LEU A 106 -14.12 10.19 -14.19
CA LEU A 106 -15.18 9.21 -14.48
C LEU A 106 -16.21 9.09 -13.35
N GLY A 107 -15.91 9.66 -12.18
CA GLY A 107 -16.81 9.75 -11.05
C GLY A 107 -17.15 8.40 -10.43
N ARG A 108 -18.16 8.44 -9.55
CA ARG A 108 -18.46 7.38 -8.60
C ARG A 108 -18.85 6.06 -9.25
N THR A 109 -19.69 6.10 -10.28
CA THR A 109 -20.26 4.90 -10.91
C THR A 109 -19.19 3.97 -11.49
N VAL A 110 -18.12 4.54 -12.06
CA VAL A 110 -17.01 3.77 -12.60
C VAL A 110 -16.12 3.25 -11.47
N VAL A 111 -15.81 4.10 -10.49
CA VAL A 111 -14.98 3.71 -9.35
C VAL A 111 -15.62 2.57 -8.55
N GLU A 112 -16.92 2.65 -8.24
CA GLU A 112 -17.61 1.60 -7.47
C GLU A 112 -17.53 0.22 -8.14
N LYS A 113 -17.52 0.18 -9.48
CA LYS A 113 -17.29 -1.05 -10.25
C LYS A 113 -15.85 -1.55 -10.12
N LEU A 114 -14.86 -0.66 -10.21
CA LEU A 114 -13.44 -1.00 -10.11
C LEU A 114 -13.06 -1.49 -8.70
N ILE A 115 -13.49 -0.80 -7.64
CA ILE A 115 -13.14 -1.14 -6.25
C ILE A 115 -14.20 -2.01 -5.55
N ARG A 116 -15.22 -2.49 -6.29
CA ARG A 116 -16.33 -3.33 -5.79
C ARG A 116 -16.99 -2.76 -4.53
N GLY A 117 -17.25 -1.45 -4.53
CA GLY A 117 -17.90 -0.74 -3.42
C GLY A 117 -17.07 -0.50 -2.15
N LYS A 118 -15.76 -0.83 -2.13
CA LYS A 118 -14.90 -0.74 -0.93
C LYS A 118 -14.42 0.68 -0.54
N GLY A 119 -14.95 1.74 -1.16
CA GLY A 119 -14.47 3.13 -1.00
C GLY A 119 -15.46 4.16 -0.45
N LYS A 120 -16.69 3.76 -0.06
CA LYS A 120 -17.75 4.68 0.41
C LYS A 120 -17.36 5.57 1.59
N TRP A 121 -16.33 5.22 2.34
CA TRP A 121 -15.89 5.94 3.53
C TRP A 121 -15.01 7.18 3.24
N PHE A 122 -14.52 7.33 2.00
CA PHE A 122 -13.69 8.47 1.59
C PHE A 122 -14.52 9.73 1.27
N GLU A 123 -15.85 9.60 1.16
CA GLU A 123 -16.76 10.62 0.63
C GLU A 123 -16.97 11.82 1.58
N ASN A 124 -16.91 11.62 2.91
CA ASN A 124 -17.46 12.60 3.87
C ASN A 124 -16.44 13.20 4.88
N GLY A 125 -15.13 13.03 4.70
CA GLY A 125 -14.17 13.33 5.79
C GLY A 125 -13.01 14.28 5.48
N VAL A 126 -12.48 14.33 4.26
CA VAL A 126 -11.04 14.62 4.13
C VAL A 126 -10.71 16.05 3.68
N GLU A 127 -11.62 17.02 3.85
CA GLU A 127 -11.43 18.35 3.26
C GLU A 127 -10.28 19.15 3.90
N LYS A 128 -10.08 19.05 5.22
CA LYS A 128 -9.13 19.94 5.93
C LYS A 128 -7.70 19.42 6.10
N ASN A 129 -7.37 18.18 5.74
CA ASN A 129 -6.01 17.63 5.90
C ASN A 129 -5.67 16.51 4.90
N GLY A 130 -5.91 16.75 3.61
CA GLY A 130 -5.71 15.75 2.53
C GLY A 130 -4.34 15.07 2.57
N PHE A 131 -3.28 15.85 2.73
CA PHE A 131 -1.92 15.32 2.82
C PHE A 131 -1.76 14.35 4.00
N LEU A 132 -2.10 14.79 5.22
CA LEU A 132 -1.88 14.02 6.44
C LEU A 132 -2.70 12.72 6.43
N VAL A 133 -3.95 12.78 5.95
CA VAL A 133 -4.81 11.60 5.86
C VAL A 133 -4.23 10.59 4.88
N VAL A 134 -3.90 11.02 3.66
CA VAL A 134 -3.30 10.13 2.66
C VAL A 134 -1.97 9.56 3.18
N PHE A 135 -1.13 10.38 3.78
CA PHE A 135 0.17 9.98 4.31
C PHE A 135 0.03 8.88 5.38
N ILE A 136 -0.82 9.09 6.39
CA ILE A 136 -1.07 8.10 7.45
C ILE A 136 -1.65 6.82 6.85
N LEU A 137 -2.55 6.92 5.88
CA LEU A 137 -3.14 5.75 5.22
C LEU A 137 -2.09 4.94 4.44
N ARG A 138 -1.14 5.62 3.77
CA ARG A 138 -0.04 4.97 3.03
C ARG A 138 0.98 4.30 3.93
N LEU A 139 1.19 4.83 5.14
CA LEU A 139 2.01 4.19 6.18
C LEU A 139 1.38 2.92 6.75
N ILE A 140 0.10 2.63 6.46
CA ILE A 140 -0.61 1.43 6.86
C ILE A 140 -0.83 0.55 5.62
N PRO A 141 0.10 -0.36 5.27
CA PRO A 141 0.05 -1.23 4.07
C PRO A 141 -1.14 -2.18 4.07
N LEU A 142 -1.85 -2.33 5.20
CA LEU A 142 -3.09 -3.11 5.27
C LEU A 142 -4.28 -2.42 4.59
N VAL A 143 -4.15 -1.14 4.23
CA VAL A 143 -5.16 -0.42 3.46
C VAL A 143 -4.81 -0.58 1.98
N PRO A 144 -5.71 -1.16 1.16
CA PRO A 144 -5.41 -1.37 -0.25
C PRO A 144 -5.05 -0.07 -0.97
N PHE A 145 -3.95 -0.11 -1.70
CA PHE A 145 -3.36 1.04 -2.40
C PHE A 145 -4.39 1.78 -3.25
N ASP A 146 -5.18 1.03 -4.01
CA ASP A 146 -6.15 1.54 -4.97
C ASP A 146 -7.33 2.24 -4.28
N ILE A 147 -7.77 1.73 -3.12
CA ILE A 147 -8.88 2.34 -2.37
C ILE A 147 -8.48 3.75 -1.92
N ILE A 148 -7.23 3.96 -1.51
CA ILE A 148 -6.73 5.29 -1.14
C ILE A 148 -6.70 6.20 -2.37
N SER A 149 -6.17 5.72 -3.50
CA SER A 149 -6.02 6.52 -4.72
C SER A 149 -7.37 6.92 -5.33
N TYR A 150 -8.28 5.95 -5.53
CA TYR A 150 -9.61 6.21 -6.06
C TYR A 150 -10.46 7.02 -5.08
N GLY A 151 -10.37 6.73 -3.77
CA GLY A 151 -11.07 7.49 -2.74
C GLY A 151 -10.62 8.95 -2.68
N ALA A 152 -9.32 9.21 -2.76
CA ALA A 152 -8.79 10.57 -2.84
C ALA A 152 -9.27 11.29 -4.11
N GLY A 153 -9.32 10.60 -5.25
CA GLY A 153 -9.83 11.15 -6.50
C GLY A 153 -11.32 11.53 -6.47
N LEU A 154 -12.15 10.77 -5.74
CA LEU A 154 -13.57 11.09 -5.53
C LEU A 154 -13.81 12.19 -4.48
N SER A 155 -12.82 12.49 -3.64
CA SER A 155 -12.92 13.49 -2.58
C SER A 155 -12.51 14.90 -3.04
N LYS A 156 -12.63 15.90 -2.16
CA LYS A 156 -12.12 17.26 -2.40
C LYS A 156 -10.61 17.42 -2.19
N ILE A 157 -9.86 16.35 -1.92
CA ILE A 157 -8.39 16.41 -1.77
C ILE A 157 -7.76 16.96 -3.06
N LYS A 158 -6.81 17.90 -2.91
CA LYS A 158 -6.03 18.44 -4.03
C LYS A 158 -5.00 17.40 -4.49
N PHE A 159 -4.77 17.31 -5.80
CA PHE A 159 -3.81 16.37 -6.37
C PHE A 159 -2.40 16.54 -5.78
N LYS A 160 -1.96 17.79 -5.55
CA LYS A 160 -0.66 18.10 -4.93
C LYS A 160 -0.51 17.46 -3.53
N ASP A 161 -1.54 17.58 -2.70
CA ASP A 161 -1.52 17.01 -1.35
C ASP A 161 -1.50 15.48 -1.39
N PHE A 162 -2.29 14.90 -2.31
CA PHE A 162 -2.35 13.46 -2.55
C PHE A 162 -1.01 12.89 -3.03
N ILE A 163 -0.39 13.51 -4.03
CA ILE A 163 0.81 12.98 -4.67
C ILE A 163 2.02 13.10 -3.73
N LEU A 164 2.19 14.23 -3.05
CA LEU A 164 3.28 14.41 -2.08
C LEU A 164 3.15 13.43 -0.90
N ALA A 165 1.93 13.29 -0.37
CA ALA A 165 1.66 12.34 0.71
C ALA A 165 1.89 10.89 0.27
N THR A 166 1.52 10.55 -0.97
CA THR A 166 1.74 9.23 -1.54
C THR A 166 3.22 8.96 -1.72
N THR A 167 3.96 9.86 -2.39
CA THR A 167 5.39 9.70 -2.64
C THR A 167 6.18 9.44 -1.36
N VAL A 168 5.93 10.20 -0.29
CA VAL A 168 6.66 10.00 0.98
C VAL A 168 6.11 8.82 1.76
N GLY A 169 4.78 8.64 1.79
CA GLY A 169 4.12 7.63 2.60
C GLY A 169 4.35 6.18 2.14
N ILE A 170 4.65 5.95 0.86
CA ILE A 170 4.88 4.60 0.31
C ILE A 170 6.31 4.09 0.52
N ILE A 171 7.28 4.99 0.74
CA ILE A 171 8.71 4.65 0.81
C ILE A 171 8.97 3.54 1.83
N PRO A 172 8.53 3.64 3.10
CA PRO A 172 8.85 2.60 4.09
C PRO A 172 8.33 1.22 3.68
N GLY A 173 7.14 1.16 3.08
CA GLY A 173 6.55 -0.09 2.60
C GLY A 173 7.34 -0.67 1.42
N ILE A 174 7.63 0.16 0.42
CA ILE A 174 8.39 -0.25 -0.77
C ILE A 174 9.77 -0.79 -0.39
N LEU A 175 10.52 -0.09 0.47
CA LEU A 175 11.86 -0.52 0.88
C LEU A 175 11.84 -1.92 1.51
N VAL A 176 10.80 -2.25 2.29
CA VAL A 176 10.69 -3.57 2.93
C VAL A 176 10.41 -4.66 1.89
N PHE A 177 9.47 -4.44 0.95
CA PHE A 177 9.16 -5.42 -0.09
C PHE A 177 10.30 -5.61 -1.10
N ILE A 178 10.95 -4.51 -1.50
CA ILE A 178 12.10 -4.54 -2.40
C ILE A 178 13.28 -5.24 -1.75
N ASN A 179 13.57 -4.96 -0.48
CA ASN A 179 14.62 -5.66 0.27
C ASN A 179 14.33 -7.16 0.41
N LEU A 180 13.07 -7.57 0.54
CA LEU A 180 12.72 -8.99 0.51
C LEU A 180 13.03 -9.61 -0.86
N GLY A 181 12.68 -8.94 -1.95
CA GLY A 181 12.99 -9.37 -3.32
C GLY A 181 14.49 -9.48 -3.59
N ASP A 182 15.25 -8.45 -3.24
CA ASP A 182 16.72 -8.39 -3.42
C ASP A 182 17.43 -9.56 -2.72
N LYS A 183 16.95 -9.95 -1.53
CA LYS A 183 17.52 -11.08 -0.77
C LYS A 183 16.94 -12.44 -1.16
N ALA A 184 15.90 -12.50 -2.00
CA ALA A 184 15.20 -13.74 -2.33
C ALA A 184 16.04 -14.71 -3.18
N LEU A 185 17.11 -14.24 -3.84
CA LEU A 185 18.05 -15.10 -4.57
C LEU A 185 18.82 -16.05 -3.62
N ASN A 186 18.93 -15.71 -2.34
CA ASN A 186 19.64 -16.52 -1.35
C ASN A 186 18.81 -16.70 -0.06
N ILE A 187 17.75 -17.52 -0.17
CA ILE A 187 16.74 -17.73 0.88
C ILE A 187 17.29 -18.29 2.21
N LYS A 188 18.47 -18.93 2.19
CA LYS A 188 19.12 -19.47 3.41
C LYS A 188 20.00 -18.44 4.12
N SER A 189 20.21 -17.26 3.51
CA SER A 189 21.07 -16.23 4.07
C SER A 189 20.45 -15.58 5.32
N LYS A 190 21.32 -15.14 6.25
CA LYS A 190 20.90 -14.33 7.40
C LYS A 190 20.18 -13.05 6.96
N GLN A 191 20.58 -12.47 5.83
CA GLN A 191 19.97 -11.27 5.27
C GLN A 191 18.51 -11.50 4.84
N PHE A 192 18.20 -12.63 4.21
CA PHE A 192 16.82 -12.97 3.85
C PHE A 192 15.93 -13.13 5.09
N VAL A 193 16.43 -13.77 6.14
CA VAL A 193 15.72 -13.89 7.42
C VAL A 193 15.44 -12.51 8.03
N ILE A 194 16.41 -11.60 8.00
CA ILE A 194 16.23 -10.20 8.45
C ILE A 194 15.15 -9.50 7.61
N SER A 195 15.15 -9.66 6.28
CA SER A 195 14.12 -9.09 5.40
C SER A 195 12.72 -9.60 5.74
N ILE A 196 12.58 -10.89 6.04
CA ILE A 196 11.32 -11.47 6.51
C ILE A 196 10.89 -10.86 7.84
N VAL A 197 11.80 -10.75 8.82
CA VAL A 197 11.49 -10.13 10.12
C VAL A 197 11.06 -8.67 9.95
N LEU A 198 11.72 -7.90 9.08
CA LEU A 198 11.31 -6.53 8.76
C LEU A 198 9.90 -6.47 8.15
N LEU A 199 9.56 -7.38 7.24
CA LEU A 199 8.21 -7.50 6.69
C LEU A 199 7.19 -7.84 7.78
N VAL A 200 7.51 -8.79 8.65
CA VAL A 200 6.65 -9.17 9.79
C VAL A 200 6.41 -7.95 10.68
N LEU A 201 7.47 -7.23 11.04
CA LEU A 201 7.41 -6.04 11.88
C LEU A 201 6.58 -4.93 11.22
N LEU A 202 6.77 -4.69 9.92
CA LEU A 202 5.96 -3.74 9.16
C LEU A 202 4.47 -4.11 9.24
N CYS A 203 4.13 -5.37 8.97
CA CYS A 203 2.75 -5.87 9.05
C CYS A 203 2.17 -5.76 10.47
N LEU A 204 2.95 -6.06 11.51
CA LEU A 204 2.55 -5.95 12.92
C LEU A 204 2.30 -4.50 13.32
N VAL A 205 3.24 -3.60 13.01
CA VAL A 205 3.08 -2.15 13.25
C VAL A 205 1.83 -1.65 12.56
N SER A 206 1.61 -2.05 11.31
CA SER A 206 0.45 -1.67 10.51
C SER A 206 -0.86 -2.20 11.08
N PHE A 207 -0.85 -3.43 11.60
CA PHE A 207 -2.00 -4.01 12.28
C PHE A 207 -2.31 -3.28 13.59
N ILE A 208 -1.29 -2.97 14.39
CA ILE A 208 -1.41 -2.19 15.62
C ILE A 208 -1.94 -0.80 15.30
N MET A 209 -1.38 -0.13 14.29
CA MET A 209 -1.82 1.17 13.80
C MET A 209 -3.28 1.11 13.36
N LYS A 210 -3.66 0.19 12.47
CA LYS A 210 -5.06 -0.01 12.04
C LYS A 210 -6.02 -0.16 13.23
N LYS A 211 -5.57 -0.81 14.31
CA LYS A 211 -6.36 -1.04 15.52
C LYS A 211 -6.40 0.15 16.48
N LYS A 212 -5.26 0.80 16.74
CA LYS A 212 -5.12 1.98 17.62
C LYS A 212 -5.77 3.21 16.98
N LEU A 213 -5.49 3.44 15.70
CA LEU A 213 -6.12 4.48 14.90
C LEU A 213 -7.58 4.17 14.61
N SER A 214 -8.12 3.01 15.06
CA SER A 214 -9.47 2.48 14.84
C SER A 214 -10.12 3.23 13.72
N PHE A 215 -9.94 2.77 12.48
CA PHE A 215 -10.39 3.48 11.28
C PHE A 215 -11.74 4.22 11.44
N ASN A 216 -12.70 3.62 12.14
CA ASN A 216 -13.98 4.22 12.52
C ASN A 216 -13.89 5.44 13.47
N LYS A 217 -12.96 5.49 14.43
CA LYS A 217 -12.60 6.66 15.25
C LYS A 217 -11.84 7.70 14.45
N LEU A 218 -10.84 7.34 13.63
CA LEU A 218 -10.19 8.33 12.76
C LEU A 218 -11.21 8.99 11.83
N GLN A 219 -12.07 8.17 11.23
CA GLN A 219 -13.22 8.58 10.42
C GLN A 219 -14.17 9.47 11.24
N LYS A 220 -14.57 9.08 12.46
CA LYS A 220 -15.43 9.91 13.33
C LYS A 220 -14.79 11.22 13.79
N ASP A 221 -13.50 11.22 14.10
CA ASP A 221 -12.78 12.38 14.62
C ASP A 221 -12.45 13.38 13.50
N ILE A 222 -12.16 12.88 12.30
CA ILE A 222 -12.03 13.67 11.07
C ILE A 222 -13.39 14.28 10.68
N ILE A 223 -14.47 13.48 10.69
CA ILE A 223 -15.85 13.97 10.40
C ILE A 223 -16.30 15.00 11.44
N LYS A 224 -16.16 14.71 12.75
CA LYS A 224 -16.53 15.66 13.83
C LYS A 224 -15.79 17.00 13.76
N LYS A 225 -14.51 17.00 13.39
CA LYS A 225 -13.74 18.25 13.22
C LYS A 225 -14.18 19.04 11.99
N GLY A 226 -14.66 18.37 10.93
CA GLY A 226 -15.24 19.02 9.75
C GLY A 226 -16.55 19.74 10.07
N ASP A 227 -17.47 19.05 10.75
CA ASP A 227 -18.80 19.59 11.12
C ASP A 227 -18.72 20.81 12.03
N ASN A 228 -17.80 20.81 13.01
CA ASN A 228 -17.58 21.93 13.94
C ASN A 228 -16.97 23.19 13.28
N TYR A 229 -16.37 23.05 12.10
CA TYR A 229 -15.82 24.19 11.36
C TYR A 229 -16.84 24.78 10.38
N GLY A 230 -17.63 23.95 9.70
CA GLY A 230 -18.69 24.41 8.79
C GLY A 230 -19.89 25.05 9.51
N SER A 231 -20.06 24.77 10.80
CA SER A 231 -21.01 25.46 11.68
C SER A 231 -20.50 26.85 12.08
N LYS A 232 -19.23 26.97 12.48
CA LYS A 232 -18.59 28.26 12.80
C LYS A 232 -18.51 29.23 11.61
N GLU A 233 -18.20 28.73 10.41
CA GLU A 233 -18.14 29.55 9.19
C GLU A 233 -19.54 30.07 8.81
N LYS A 234 -20.60 29.30 9.07
CA LYS A 234 -22.00 29.75 8.87
C LYS A 234 -22.47 30.75 9.93
N GLU A 235 -21.92 30.72 11.14
CA GLU A 235 -22.20 31.72 12.18
C GLU A 235 -21.45 33.04 11.94
N GLU A 236 -20.23 33.00 11.37
CA GLU A 236 -19.47 34.22 11.01
C GLU A 236 -20.00 34.93 9.76
N PHE A 237 -20.68 34.23 8.84
CA PHE A 237 -21.30 34.83 7.65
C PHE A 237 -22.73 35.34 7.87
N ASN A 238 -23.37 34.99 9.00
CA ASN A 238 -24.74 35.40 9.34
C ASN A 238 -24.79 36.47 10.46
N ASN A 239 -23.64 37.02 10.85
CA ASN A 239 -23.49 38.19 11.72
C ASN A 239 -22.78 39.32 10.96
#